data_AF-A0A3B9ZJM8-F1
#
_entry.id   AF-A0A3B9ZJM8-F1
#
_cell.length_a   1.000
_cell.length_b   1.000
_cell.length_c   1.000
_cell.angle_alpha   90.00
_cell.angle_beta   90.00
_cell.angle_gamma   90.00
#
_symmetry.space_group_name_H-M   'P 1'
#
loop_
_entity.id
_entity.type
_entity.pdbx_description
1 polymer ?
#
loop_
_entity_poly.entity_id
_entity_poly.type
_entity_poly.pdbx_seq_one_letter_code
_entity_poly.pdbx_strand_id
1 'polypeptide(L)'
;MNKYFLFLIAFFLFQACSKKDDSVNTEGQEYTISWKAAADSSSNAFVLSYWNGAESYFNFNNNSQKDFNYWPQAHALDVVVDAYTRTNDNFYKTTIAQWYEGVKKKNGNTFYNVYYDDMEWIALAMLRSYNATQDERYKTSAIDVWKDIQTGWNINAGGGISWKKDQPYSKNACSNGPACILAARMFQQFGDVKDKEWALKIYAVSYTHLRAH
;
A
#
# COMPACT_ATOMS: atom_id res chain seq x y z
N MET A 1 -2.92 -10.02 83.61
CA MET A 1 -2.12 -11.16 83.12
C MET A 1 -3.02 -12.08 82.33
N ASN A 2 -2.91 -12.14 81.00
CA ASN A 2 -2.61 -13.38 80.27
C ASN A 2 -2.54 -13.14 78.76
N LYS A 3 -1.63 -13.89 78.17
CA LYS A 3 -1.04 -13.78 76.85
C LYS A 3 -1.69 -14.79 75.89
N TYR A 4 -1.80 -14.37 74.62
CA TYR A 4 -1.77 -15.12 73.35
C TYR A 4 -2.65 -16.37 73.13
N PHE A 5 -3.46 -16.34 72.06
CA PHE A 5 -3.36 -17.36 71.01
C PHE A 5 -3.83 -16.82 69.65
N LEU A 6 -2.96 -16.95 68.65
CA LEU A 6 -3.26 -16.78 67.22
C LEU A 6 -4.04 -18.00 66.71
N PHE A 7 -5.07 -17.80 65.89
CA PHE A 7 -5.34 -18.73 64.79
C PHE A 7 -5.99 -18.01 63.60
N LEU A 8 -5.33 -18.14 62.45
CA LEU A 8 -5.82 -17.80 61.12
C LEU A 8 -7.05 -18.63 60.77
N ILE A 9 -8.11 -17.99 60.27
CA ILE A 9 -8.96 -18.54 59.20
C ILE A 9 -9.26 -17.43 58.20
N ALA A 10 -8.81 -17.66 56.97
CA ALA A 10 -9.11 -16.87 55.79
C ALA A 10 -10.59 -16.98 55.42
N PHE A 11 -11.22 -15.86 55.07
CA PHE A 11 -12.40 -15.86 54.22
C PHE A 11 -12.21 -14.83 53.12
N PHE A 12 -12.00 -15.35 51.91
CA PHE A 12 -12.04 -14.61 50.66
C PHE A 12 -13.43 -13.95 50.51
N LEU A 13 -13.47 -12.63 50.43
CA LEU A 13 -14.53 -11.92 49.74
C LEU A 13 -13.89 -11.14 48.60
N PHE A 14 -14.09 -11.63 47.38
CA PHE A 14 -13.86 -10.90 46.15
C PHE A 14 -14.68 -9.60 46.19
N GLN A 15 -14.04 -8.45 46.35
CA GLN A 15 -14.60 -7.18 45.89
C GLN A 15 -14.00 -6.83 44.54
N ALA A 16 -14.84 -6.98 43.51
CA ALA A 16 -14.63 -6.47 42.18
C ALA A 16 -14.60 -4.94 42.17
N CYS A 17 -13.86 -4.38 41.20
CA CYS A 17 -13.66 -2.95 40.93
C CYS A 17 -14.90 -2.07 41.13
N SER A 18 -14.77 -1.00 41.93
CA SER A 18 -15.58 0.19 41.71
C SER A 18 -14.95 0.99 40.56
N LYS A 19 -15.53 0.84 39.35
CA LYS A 19 -15.31 1.80 38.27
C LYS A 19 -15.85 3.15 38.75
N LYS A 20 -15.01 4.18 38.72
CA LYS A 20 -15.50 5.57 38.75
C LYS A 20 -16.40 5.73 37.52
N ASP A 21 -17.65 6.04 37.79
CA ASP A 21 -18.65 6.36 36.78
C ASP A 21 -18.39 7.81 36.35
N ASP A 22 -17.45 8.00 35.43
CA ASP A 22 -17.35 9.25 34.68
C ASP A 22 -18.53 9.24 33.71
N SER A 23 -19.64 9.85 34.12
CA SER A 23 -20.81 10.04 33.27
C SER A 23 -20.40 10.88 32.06
N VAL A 24 -20.11 10.24 30.94
CA VAL A 24 -19.99 10.91 29.64
C VAL A 24 -21.40 11.33 29.26
N ASN A 25 -21.69 12.63 29.43
CA ASN A 25 -22.90 13.26 28.89
C ASN A 25 -22.92 12.99 27.37
N THR A 26 -23.70 12.01 26.96
CA THR A 26 -24.07 11.73 25.57
C THR A 26 -25.42 12.39 25.32
N GLU A 27 -25.50 13.69 25.55
CA GLU A 27 -26.49 14.50 24.83
C GLU A 27 -26.09 14.45 23.36
N GLY A 28 -26.97 13.91 22.52
CA GLY A 28 -26.71 13.51 21.14
C GLY A 28 -26.25 14.65 20.22
N GLN A 29 -24.97 15.00 20.30
CA GLN A 29 -24.26 15.69 19.23
C GLN A 29 -23.82 14.63 18.22
N GLU A 30 -24.61 14.48 17.16
CA GLU A 30 -24.19 13.76 15.96
C GLU A 30 -22.99 14.50 15.35
N TYR A 31 -21.77 14.02 15.61
CA TYR A 31 -20.58 14.59 15.00
C TYR A 31 -20.66 14.41 13.49
N THR A 32 -20.95 15.49 12.76
CA THR A 32 -20.93 15.48 11.30
C THR A 32 -19.47 15.44 10.83
N ILE A 33 -18.94 14.25 10.59
CA ILE A 33 -17.58 14.09 10.06
C ILE A 33 -17.58 14.45 8.57
N SER A 34 -16.79 15.47 8.21
CA SER A 34 -16.47 15.72 6.80
C SER A 34 -15.33 14.79 6.36
N TRP A 35 -15.68 13.68 5.70
CA TRP A 35 -14.68 12.74 5.15
C TRP A 35 -13.72 13.39 4.16
N LYS A 36 -14.21 14.40 3.41
CA LYS A 36 -13.37 15.21 2.55
C LYS A 36 -12.33 15.97 3.38
N ALA A 37 -12.74 16.73 4.39
CA ALA A 37 -11.79 17.48 5.23
C ALA A 37 -10.79 16.55 5.95
N ALA A 38 -11.23 15.37 6.41
CA ALA A 38 -10.36 14.37 7.00
C ALA A 38 -9.32 13.84 6.00
N ALA A 39 -9.72 13.54 4.76
CA ALA A 39 -8.82 13.13 3.69
C ALA A 39 -7.84 14.24 3.29
N ASP A 40 -8.32 15.48 3.14
CA ASP A 40 -7.49 16.65 2.81
C ASP A 40 -6.40 16.86 3.88
N SER A 41 -6.80 16.86 5.16
CA SER A 41 -5.91 17.00 6.31
C SER A 41 -4.85 15.89 6.36
N SER A 42 -5.28 14.62 6.26
CA SER A 42 -4.38 13.47 6.40
C SER A 42 -3.39 13.36 5.23
N SER A 43 -3.84 13.53 3.98
CA SER A 43 -2.94 13.50 2.82
C SER A 43 -1.92 14.63 2.87
N ASN A 44 -2.32 15.85 3.29
CA ASN A 44 -1.38 16.96 3.43
C ASN A 44 -0.34 16.70 4.53
N ALA A 45 -0.78 16.27 5.72
CA ALA A 45 0.11 15.96 6.83
C ALA A 45 1.09 14.83 6.48
N PHE A 46 0.63 13.81 5.74
CA PHE A 46 1.46 12.72 5.25
C PHE A 46 2.59 13.24 4.34
N VAL A 47 2.27 14.03 3.32
CA VAL A 47 3.31 14.54 2.41
C VAL A 47 4.29 15.44 3.15
N LEU A 48 3.81 16.35 4.00
CA LEU A 48 4.69 17.24 4.77
C LEU A 48 5.61 16.50 5.74
N SER A 49 5.20 15.36 6.26
CA SER A 49 5.96 14.61 7.27
C SER A 49 6.98 13.63 6.67
N TYR A 50 6.70 13.09 5.47
CA TYR A 50 7.50 12.00 4.90
C TYR A 50 8.23 12.39 3.60
N TRP A 51 7.80 13.43 2.89
CA TRP A 51 8.40 13.80 1.62
C TRP A 51 9.82 14.35 1.80
N ASN A 52 10.79 13.72 1.13
CA ASN A 52 12.15 14.23 1.05
C ASN A 52 12.29 15.11 -0.20
N GLY A 53 12.10 16.42 -0.04
CA GLY A 53 12.20 17.37 -1.15
C GLY A 53 13.59 17.46 -1.82
N ALA A 54 14.67 17.05 -1.13
CA ALA A 54 16.01 17.08 -1.70
C ALA A 54 16.27 15.91 -2.65
N GLU A 55 15.77 14.72 -2.30
CA GLU A 55 16.00 13.49 -3.08
C GLU A 55 14.78 13.03 -3.87
N SER A 56 13.62 13.66 -3.67
CA SER A 56 12.36 13.40 -4.36
C SER A 56 11.81 11.98 -4.18
N TYR A 57 11.81 11.48 -2.95
CA TYR A 57 11.14 10.24 -2.54
C TYR A 57 10.58 10.36 -1.11
N PHE A 58 9.73 9.42 -0.68
CA PHE A 58 9.20 9.39 0.69
C PHE A 58 10.15 8.62 1.63
N ASN A 59 10.51 9.23 2.75
CA ASN A 59 11.35 8.61 3.78
C ASN A 59 10.62 7.45 4.48
N PHE A 60 11.37 6.52 5.08
CA PHE A 60 10.81 5.41 5.84
C PHE A 60 10.00 5.87 7.05
N ASN A 61 10.47 6.90 7.76
CA ASN A 61 9.74 7.51 8.87
C ASN A 61 9.89 9.04 8.87
N ASN A 62 9.18 9.69 9.80
CA ASN A 62 9.22 11.14 10.00
C ASN A 62 10.29 11.60 11.02
N ASN A 63 11.12 10.68 11.53
CA ASN A 63 12.12 10.92 12.59
C ASN A 63 13.56 10.69 12.06
N SER A 64 13.87 11.28 10.90
CA SER A 64 15.19 11.32 10.24
C SER A 64 15.69 10.05 9.55
N GLN A 65 14.99 8.91 9.57
CA GLN A 65 15.40 7.73 8.80
C GLN A 65 15.02 7.90 7.33
N LYS A 66 16.05 8.11 6.48
CA LYS A 66 15.91 8.35 5.04
C LYS A 66 16.02 7.09 4.18
N ASP A 67 15.87 5.92 4.81
CA ASP A 67 15.93 4.63 4.13
C ASP A 67 14.90 4.59 3.01
N PHE A 68 15.33 4.09 1.86
CA PHE A 68 14.49 3.98 0.69
C PHE A 68 13.93 2.56 0.61
N ASN A 69 12.61 2.47 0.74
CA ASN A 69 11.86 1.25 0.49
C ASN A 69 11.06 1.44 -0.79
N TYR A 70 11.24 0.55 -1.76
CA TYR A 70 10.72 0.69 -3.11
C TYR A 70 9.19 0.52 -3.18
N TRP A 71 8.61 -0.61 -2.76
CA TRP A 71 7.15 -0.78 -2.82
C TRP A 71 6.33 0.23 -1.99
N PRO A 72 6.75 0.71 -0.80
CA PRO A 72 5.99 1.75 -0.09
C PRO A 72 5.96 3.08 -0.86
N GLN A 73 6.92 3.34 -1.76
CA GLN A 73 6.83 4.51 -2.64
C GLN A 73 5.58 4.48 -3.52
N ALA A 74 5.15 3.30 -3.99
CA ALA A 74 3.96 3.16 -4.81
C ALA A 74 2.71 3.61 -4.04
N HIS A 75 2.56 3.16 -2.80
CA HIS A 75 1.42 3.53 -1.96
C HIS A 75 1.49 4.98 -1.48
N ALA A 76 2.69 5.51 -1.24
CA ALA A 76 2.84 6.94 -0.99
C ALA A 76 2.40 7.76 -2.21
N LEU A 77 2.76 7.35 -3.43
CA LEU A 77 2.28 7.97 -4.66
C LEU A 77 0.77 7.84 -4.82
N ASP A 78 0.19 6.68 -4.48
CA ASP A 78 -1.27 6.48 -4.50
C ASP A 78 -2.01 7.53 -3.65
N VAL A 79 -1.50 7.85 -2.45
CA VAL A 79 -2.06 8.90 -1.57
C VAL A 79 -1.95 10.29 -2.21
N VAL A 80 -0.83 10.60 -2.85
CA VAL A 80 -0.63 11.88 -3.55
C VAL A 80 -1.58 11.98 -4.76
N VAL A 81 -1.76 10.91 -5.51
CA VAL A 81 -2.69 10.85 -6.65
C VAL A 81 -4.14 10.98 -6.20
N ASP A 82 -4.52 10.34 -5.09
CA ASP A 82 -5.84 10.51 -4.46
C ASP A 82 -6.09 11.97 -4.08
N ALA A 83 -5.11 12.59 -3.44
CA ALA A 83 -5.20 13.99 -3.06
C ALA A 83 -5.29 14.92 -4.27
N TYR A 84 -4.44 14.72 -5.29
CA TYR A 84 -4.48 15.51 -6.52
C TYR A 84 -5.83 15.37 -7.23
N THR A 85 -6.36 14.16 -7.36
CA THR A 85 -7.65 13.91 -8.03
C THR A 85 -8.82 14.59 -7.29
N ARG A 86 -8.75 14.65 -5.94
CA ARG A 86 -9.77 15.26 -5.09
C ARG A 86 -9.70 16.79 -5.06
N THR A 87 -8.51 17.39 -5.13
CA THR A 87 -8.33 18.85 -4.94
C THR A 87 -7.93 19.62 -6.20
N ASN A 88 -7.35 18.94 -7.19
CA ASN A 88 -6.66 19.52 -8.33
C ASN A 88 -5.51 20.50 -7.93
N ASP A 89 -4.91 20.31 -6.76
CA ASP A 89 -3.83 21.16 -6.25
C ASP A 89 -2.48 20.86 -6.93
N ASN A 90 -1.83 21.90 -7.45
CA ASN A 90 -0.52 21.82 -8.11
C ASN A 90 0.61 21.33 -7.20
N PHE A 91 0.46 21.47 -5.87
CA PHE A 91 1.39 20.89 -4.90
C PHE A 91 1.53 19.38 -5.14
N TYR A 92 0.42 18.65 -5.16
CA TYR A 92 0.42 17.20 -5.37
C TYR A 92 0.86 16.83 -6.79
N LYS A 93 0.45 17.59 -7.80
CA LYS A 93 0.90 17.37 -9.19
C LYS A 93 2.43 17.48 -9.31
N THR A 94 3.03 18.45 -8.64
CA THR A 94 4.49 18.63 -8.61
C THR A 94 5.18 17.49 -7.87
N THR A 95 4.63 17.05 -6.74
CA THR A 95 5.14 15.89 -5.99
C THR A 95 5.11 14.62 -6.84
N ILE A 96 4.04 14.36 -7.61
CA ILE A 96 3.93 13.21 -8.53
C ILE A 96 5.07 13.23 -9.57
N ALA A 97 5.31 14.40 -10.19
CA ALA A 97 6.38 14.57 -11.17
C ALA A 97 7.78 14.37 -10.58
N GLN A 98 8.04 14.94 -9.40
CA GLN A 98 9.32 14.78 -8.71
C GLN A 98 9.56 13.33 -8.27
N TRP A 99 8.52 12.66 -7.75
CA TRP A 99 8.57 11.27 -7.32
C TRP A 99 9.07 10.36 -8.44
N TYR A 100 8.61 10.57 -9.68
CA TYR A 100 9.02 9.75 -10.82
C TYR A 100 10.54 9.77 -11.01
N GLU A 101 11.14 10.97 -11.00
CA GLU A 101 12.57 11.13 -11.20
C GLU A 101 13.37 10.62 -10.00
N GLY A 102 12.94 10.97 -8.78
CA GLY A 102 13.64 10.61 -7.54
C GLY A 102 13.63 9.11 -7.25
N VAL A 103 12.48 8.45 -7.38
CA VAL A 103 12.34 7.00 -7.16
C VAL A 103 13.12 6.22 -8.23
N LYS A 104 13.05 6.62 -9.50
CA LYS A 104 13.83 5.99 -10.57
C LYS A 104 15.32 6.10 -10.28
N LYS A 105 15.81 7.30 -9.93
CA LYS A 105 17.22 7.54 -9.57
C LYS A 105 17.63 6.67 -8.38
N LYS A 106 16.83 6.66 -7.32
CA LYS A 106 17.13 5.93 -6.09
C LYS A 106 17.12 4.41 -6.27
N ASN A 107 16.31 3.90 -7.19
CA ASN A 107 16.28 2.50 -7.59
C ASN A 107 17.31 2.14 -8.69
N GLY A 108 18.39 2.92 -8.84
CA GLY A 108 19.47 2.62 -9.78
C GLY A 108 19.18 3.03 -11.23
N ASN A 109 18.45 4.14 -11.42
CA ASN A 109 18.01 4.67 -12.72
C ASN A 109 17.07 3.74 -13.51
N THR A 110 16.33 2.87 -12.82
CA THR A 110 15.36 1.94 -13.41
C THR A 110 14.12 1.80 -12.53
N PHE A 111 13.02 1.32 -13.10
CA PHE A 111 11.85 0.84 -12.35
C PHE A 111 11.78 -0.68 -12.28
N TYR A 112 12.80 -1.40 -12.75
CA TYR A 112 12.90 -2.82 -12.50
C TYR A 112 13.36 -3.09 -11.08
N ASN A 113 12.85 -4.16 -10.49
CA ASN A 113 13.23 -4.65 -9.19
C ASN A 113 13.39 -6.19 -9.25
N VAL A 114 14.07 -6.76 -8.25
CA VAL A 114 14.20 -8.21 -8.12
C VAL A 114 12.89 -8.85 -7.64
N TYR A 115 12.03 -8.09 -6.98
CA TYR A 115 10.72 -8.49 -6.49
C TYR A 115 9.64 -8.09 -7.52
N TYR A 116 8.82 -9.05 -7.92
CA TYR A 116 7.77 -8.82 -8.92
C TYR A 116 6.57 -8.06 -8.33
N ASP A 117 6.20 -8.36 -7.10
CA ASP A 117 5.14 -7.64 -6.37
C ASP A 117 5.46 -6.16 -6.19
N ASP A 118 6.70 -5.84 -5.81
CA ASP A 118 7.22 -4.47 -5.75
C ASP A 118 7.01 -3.72 -7.08
N MET A 119 7.32 -4.37 -8.21
CA MET A 119 7.12 -3.80 -9.55
C MET A 119 5.63 -3.66 -9.90
N GLU A 120 4.78 -4.62 -9.52
CA GLU A 120 3.34 -4.58 -9.76
C GLU A 120 2.70 -3.35 -9.09
N TRP A 121 3.07 -3.06 -7.84
CA TRP A 121 2.59 -1.88 -7.12
C TRP A 121 3.02 -0.58 -7.80
N ILE A 122 4.28 -0.48 -8.20
CA ILE A 122 4.81 0.71 -8.89
C ILE A 122 4.13 0.91 -10.25
N ALA A 123 3.94 -0.15 -11.03
CA ALA A 123 3.23 -0.06 -12.30
C ALA A 123 1.77 0.37 -12.14
N LEU A 124 1.07 -0.13 -11.10
CA LEU A 124 -0.28 0.31 -10.76
C LEU A 124 -0.33 1.80 -10.39
N ALA A 125 0.59 2.28 -9.55
CA ALA A 125 0.65 3.67 -9.13
C ALA A 125 1.02 4.61 -10.31
N MET A 126 1.88 4.15 -11.23
CA MET A 126 2.18 4.87 -12.48
C MET A 126 0.96 4.93 -13.41
N LEU A 127 0.21 3.84 -13.57
CA LEU A 127 -1.02 3.86 -14.38
C LEU A 127 -2.05 4.85 -13.81
N ARG A 128 -2.18 4.93 -12.48
CA ARG A 128 -3.03 5.95 -11.84
C ARG A 128 -2.51 7.37 -12.03
N SER A 129 -1.19 7.56 -11.94
CA SER A 129 -0.55 8.86 -12.21
C SER A 129 -0.76 9.32 -13.64
N TYR A 130 -0.70 8.40 -14.62
CA TYR A 130 -1.06 8.68 -16.00
C TYR A 130 -2.51 9.17 -16.10
N ASN A 131 -3.45 8.44 -15.52
CA ASN A 131 -4.87 8.80 -15.57
C ASN A 131 -5.14 10.18 -14.95
N ALA A 132 -4.47 10.51 -13.84
CA ALA A 132 -4.65 11.78 -13.16
C ALA A 132 -3.98 12.96 -13.89
N THR A 133 -2.81 12.76 -14.52
CA THR A 133 -1.98 13.87 -15.04
C THR A 133 -1.91 13.96 -16.56
N GLN A 134 -2.26 12.88 -17.26
CA GLN A 134 -2.09 12.68 -18.71
C GLN A 134 -0.63 12.80 -19.21
N ASP A 135 0.36 12.66 -18.32
CA ASP A 135 1.77 12.63 -18.71
C ASP A 135 2.18 11.22 -19.17
N GLU A 136 2.52 11.11 -20.45
CA GLU A 136 2.85 9.83 -21.13
C GLU A 136 4.06 9.08 -20.52
N ARG A 137 4.91 9.74 -19.71
CA ARG A 137 6.04 9.05 -19.06
C ARG A 137 5.57 7.91 -18.18
N TYR A 138 4.47 8.11 -17.46
CA TYR A 138 3.93 7.13 -16.52
C TYR A 138 3.36 5.91 -17.25
N LYS A 139 2.62 6.14 -18.33
CA LYS A 139 2.11 5.07 -19.19
C LYS A 139 3.24 4.26 -19.81
N THR A 140 4.24 4.94 -20.35
CA THR A 140 5.40 4.30 -20.98
C THR A 140 6.11 3.38 -19.99
N SER A 141 6.41 3.88 -18.79
CA SER A 141 7.06 3.07 -17.75
C SER A 141 6.17 1.97 -17.18
N ALA A 142 4.85 2.20 -17.02
CA ALA A 142 3.94 1.16 -16.55
C ALA A 142 3.85 -0.02 -17.54
N ILE A 143 3.79 0.26 -18.85
CA ILE A 143 3.81 -0.77 -19.89
C ILE A 143 5.15 -1.51 -19.90
N ASP A 144 6.26 -0.79 -19.75
CA ASP A 144 7.61 -1.37 -19.74
C ASP A 144 7.83 -2.30 -18.55
N VAL A 145 7.46 -1.85 -17.34
CA VAL A 145 7.52 -2.67 -16.13
C VAL A 145 6.56 -3.86 -16.20
N TRP A 146 5.36 -3.69 -16.78
CA TRP A 146 4.42 -4.79 -16.99
C TRP A 146 5.01 -5.91 -17.86
N LYS A 147 5.74 -5.57 -18.93
CA LYS A 147 6.43 -6.57 -19.76
C LYS A 147 7.47 -7.38 -18.97
N ASP A 148 8.22 -6.74 -18.08
CA ASP A 148 9.18 -7.43 -17.22
C ASP A 148 8.46 -8.34 -16.19
N ILE A 149 7.36 -7.87 -15.59
CA ILE A 149 6.53 -8.67 -14.68
C ILE A 149 6.01 -9.95 -15.35
N GLN A 150 5.57 -9.88 -16.61
CA GLN A 150 5.09 -11.03 -17.36
C GLN A 150 6.14 -12.14 -17.48
N THR A 151 7.45 -11.81 -17.41
CA THR A 151 8.54 -12.81 -17.43
C THR A 151 8.61 -13.66 -16.16
N GLY A 152 7.99 -13.20 -15.06
CA GLY A 152 7.91 -13.94 -13.80
C GLY A 152 6.92 -15.11 -13.84
N TRP A 153 6.08 -15.20 -14.87
CA TRP A 153 5.16 -16.32 -15.02
C TRP A 153 5.89 -17.60 -15.41
N ASN A 154 5.59 -18.70 -14.72
CA ASN A 154 6.00 -20.04 -15.12
C ASN A 154 5.04 -21.10 -14.54
N ILE A 155 5.23 -22.37 -14.89
CA ILE A 155 4.33 -23.47 -14.50
C ILE A 155 4.69 -24.12 -13.15
N ASN A 156 5.72 -23.65 -12.45
CA ASN A 156 6.05 -24.19 -11.13
C ASN A 156 4.89 -23.95 -10.17
N ALA A 157 4.67 -24.90 -9.25
CA ALA A 157 3.59 -24.86 -8.27
C ALA A 157 2.18 -24.64 -8.89
N GLY A 158 1.96 -25.09 -10.14
CA GLY A 158 0.67 -25.02 -10.82
C GLY A 158 0.44 -23.74 -11.65
N GLY A 159 1.42 -22.83 -11.70
CA GLY A 159 1.31 -21.58 -12.44
C GLY A 159 1.51 -20.34 -11.57
N GLY A 160 1.40 -19.17 -12.17
CA GLY A 160 1.49 -17.89 -11.46
C GLY A 160 2.81 -17.16 -11.68
N ILE A 161 2.80 -15.89 -11.31
CA ILE A 161 3.97 -15.03 -11.29
C ILE A 161 4.74 -15.33 -10.00
N SER A 162 6.04 -15.54 -10.14
CA SER A 162 6.93 -15.73 -9.00
C SER A 162 7.01 -14.48 -8.13
N TRP A 163 7.29 -14.65 -6.84
CA TRP A 163 7.48 -13.50 -5.95
C TRP A 163 8.76 -12.72 -6.29
N LYS A 164 9.84 -13.44 -6.56
CA LYS A 164 11.17 -12.88 -6.80
C LYS A 164 11.84 -13.55 -8.00
N LYS A 165 12.66 -12.80 -8.76
CA LYS A 165 13.30 -13.27 -10.02
C LYS A 165 14.12 -14.56 -9.86
N ASP A 166 14.83 -14.72 -8.74
CA ASP A 166 15.68 -15.87 -8.44
C ASP A 166 14.95 -17.01 -7.71
N GLN A 167 13.64 -16.87 -7.46
CA GLN A 167 12.82 -17.88 -6.78
C GLN A 167 11.63 -18.30 -7.66
N PRO A 168 11.87 -18.99 -8.78
CA PRO A 168 10.85 -19.30 -9.77
C PRO A 168 9.72 -20.22 -9.24
N TYR A 169 9.94 -20.89 -8.10
CA TYR A 169 8.97 -21.76 -7.43
C TYR A 169 8.10 -21.04 -6.39
N SER A 170 8.49 -19.84 -5.93
CA SER A 170 7.77 -19.09 -4.89
C SER A 170 6.59 -18.35 -5.51
N LYS A 171 5.36 -18.80 -5.24
CA LYS A 171 4.12 -18.22 -5.77
C LYS A 171 3.30 -17.62 -4.62
N ASN A 172 3.18 -16.30 -4.59
CA ASN A 172 2.53 -15.59 -3.50
C ASN A 172 1.29 -14.86 -3.99
N ALA A 173 0.30 -14.71 -3.10
CA ALA A 173 -0.88 -13.88 -3.40
C ALA A 173 -0.48 -12.41 -3.70
N CYS A 174 0.57 -11.90 -3.05
CA CYS A 174 1.05 -10.53 -3.24
C CYS A 174 1.67 -10.27 -4.63
N SER A 175 2.11 -11.30 -5.38
CA SER A 175 2.65 -11.16 -6.74
C SER A 175 1.68 -11.68 -7.83
N ASN A 176 0.46 -12.05 -7.46
CA ASN A 176 -0.54 -12.55 -8.42
C ASN A 176 -1.84 -11.73 -8.36
N GLY A 177 -2.27 -11.32 -7.16
CA GLY A 177 -3.39 -10.39 -7.02
C GLY A 177 -3.14 -9.05 -7.72
N PRO A 178 -2.04 -8.33 -7.41
CA PRO A 178 -1.76 -7.03 -8.03
C PRO A 178 -1.47 -7.14 -9.52
N ALA A 179 -0.73 -8.16 -9.97
CA ALA A 179 -0.57 -8.45 -11.40
C ALA A 179 -1.91 -8.67 -12.14
N CYS A 180 -2.86 -9.39 -11.53
CA CYS A 180 -4.20 -9.55 -12.10
C CYS A 180 -4.92 -8.21 -12.23
N ILE A 181 -4.84 -7.36 -11.21
CA ILE A 181 -5.42 -6.01 -11.23
C ILE A 181 -4.75 -5.15 -12.31
N LEU A 182 -3.42 -5.21 -12.41
CA LEU A 182 -2.64 -4.47 -13.39
C LEU A 182 -3.03 -4.87 -14.81
N ALA A 183 -3.05 -6.17 -15.11
CA ALA A 183 -3.46 -6.70 -16.42
C ALA A 183 -4.89 -6.27 -16.78
N ALA A 184 -5.84 -6.38 -15.84
CA ALA A 184 -7.22 -5.96 -16.06
C ALA A 184 -7.34 -4.45 -16.35
N ARG A 185 -6.60 -3.62 -15.61
CA ARG A 185 -6.58 -2.17 -15.82
C ARG A 185 -5.87 -1.76 -17.11
N MET A 186 -4.79 -2.45 -17.49
CA MET A 186 -4.12 -2.23 -18.78
C MET A 186 -5.09 -2.51 -19.95
N PHE A 187 -5.82 -3.63 -19.90
CA PHE A 187 -6.85 -3.92 -20.88
C PHE A 187 -7.97 -2.87 -20.90
N GLN A 188 -8.49 -2.51 -19.73
CA GLN A 188 -9.55 -1.50 -19.63
C GLN A 188 -9.12 -0.15 -20.22
N GLN A 189 -7.86 0.25 -20.01
CA GLN A 189 -7.35 1.55 -20.42
C GLN A 189 -6.92 1.58 -21.89
N PHE A 190 -6.30 0.50 -22.40
CA PHE A 190 -5.60 0.50 -23.70
C PHE A 190 -6.17 -0.50 -24.71
N GLY A 191 -7.03 -1.43 -24.29
CA GLY A 191 -7.76 -2.33 -25.18
C GLY A 191 -6.97 -3.52 -25.74
N ASP A 192 -5.73 -3.78 -25.30
CA ASP A 192 -4.98 -4.95 -25.75
C ASP A 192 -5.58 -6.24 -25.15
N VAL A 193 -6.14 -7.08 -26.02
CA VAL A 193 -6.77 -8.35 -25.63
C VAL A 193 -5.79 -9.29 -24.91
N LYS A 194 -4.48 -9.19 -25.17
CA LYS A 194 -3.47 -9.98 -24.45
C LYS A 194 -3.47 -9.68 -22.96
N ASP A 195 -3.72 -8.44 -22.55
CA ASP A 195 -3.78 -8.08 -21.14
C ASP A 195 -5.03 -8.65 -20.47
N LYS A 196 -6.15 -8.76 -21.19
CA LYS A 196 -7.34 -9.48 -20.71
C LYS A 196 -7.03 -10.96 -20.50
N GLU A 197 -6.34 -11.59 -21.45
CA GLU A 197 -5.93 -12.99 -21.35
C GLU A 197 -5.01 -13.22 -20.15
N TRP A 198 -4.06 -12.31 -19.91
CA TRP A 198 -3.22 -12.32 -18.71
C TRP A 198 -4.02 -12.21 -17.42
N ALA A 199 -4.97 -11.28 -17.34
CA ALA A 199 -5.80 -11.11 -16.15
C ALA A 199 -6.57 -12.40 -15.82
N LEU A 200 -7.22 -13.02 -16.82
CA LEU A 200 -7.96 -14.27 -16.64
C LEU A 200 -7.05 -15.43 -16.24
N LYS A 201 -5.88 -15.54 -16.88
CA LYS A 201 -4.87 -16.57 -16.60
C LYS A 201 -4.34 -16.48 -15.17
N ILE A 202 -4.03 -15.27 -14.69
CA ILE A 202 -3.54 -15.05 -13.32
C ILE A 202 -4.66 -15.26 -12.29
N TYR A 203 -5.88 -14.79 -12.58
CA TYR A 203 -7.03 -15.01 -11.72
C TYR A 203 -7.31 -16.49 -11.51
N ALA A 204 -7.26 -17.30 -12.58
CA ALA A 204 -7.51 -18.74 -12.49
C ALA A 204 -6.57 -19.43 -11.49
N VAL A 205 -5.26 -19.16 -11.57
CA VAL A 205 -4.27 -19.72 -10.62
C VAL A 205 -4.50 -19.22 -9.20
N SER A 206 -4.80 -17.93 -9.05
CA SER A 206 -5.06 -17.35 -7.73
C SER A 206 -6.26 -17.99 -7.04
N TYR A 207 -7.32 -18.26 -7.81
CA TYR A 207 -8.54 -18.90 -7.33
C TYR A 207 -8.31 -20.36 -6.93
N THR A 208 -7.52 -21.11 -7.71
CA THR A 208 -7.33 -22.55 -7.48
C THR A 208 -6.26 -22.87 -6.44
N HIS A 209 -5.24 -22.01 -6.27
CA HIS A 209 -4.04 -22.37 -5.50
C HIS A 209 -3.69 -21.41 -4.35
N LEU A 210 -4.19 -20.18 -4.33
CA LEU A 210 -3.72 -19.14 -3.40
C LEU A 210 -4.82 -18.59 -2.47
N ARG A 211 -6.04 -19.14 -2.54
CA ARG A 211 -7.14 -18.75 -1.67
C ARG A 211 -7.13 -19.60 -0.39
N ALA A 212 -7.26 -18.96 0.77
CA ALA A 212 -7.53 -19.67 2.02
C ALA A 212 -8.94 -20.30 1.96
N HIS A 213 -9.01 -21.61 2.22
CA HIS A 213 -10.27 -22.36 2.33
C HIS A 213 -10.89 -22.21 3.72
#